data_AF-A0A4U8SD75-F1
#
_entry.id   AF-A0A4U8SD75-F1
#
_cell.length_a   1.000
_cell.length_b   1.000
_cell.length_c   1.000
_cell.angle_alpha   90.00
_cell.angle_beta   90.00
_cell.angle_gamma   90.00
#
_symmetry.space_group_name_H-M   'P 1'
#
loop_
_entity.id
_entity.type
_entity.pdbx_description
1 polymer ?
#
loop_
_entity_poly.entity_id
_entity_poly.type
_entity_poly.pdbx_seq_one_letter_code
_entity_poly.pdbx_strand_id
1 'polypeptide(L)' 'MKNLLITLSLVAAIANFSFAADSKNDMVEEAKSKAIDIGISAISGLLSGKKTDDIIKEAKDQAIESAQDTANKKLNEVKK' A
#
# COMPACT_ATOMS: atom_id res chain seq x y z
N MET A 1 -7.45 -23.55 5.89
CA MET A 1 -6.01 -23.81 5.72
C MET A 1 -5.41 -23.20 4.44
N LYS A 2 -6.01 -23.38 3.25
CA LYS A 2 -5.49 -22.74 2.00
C LYS A 2 -5.42 -21.20 2.06
N ASN A 3 -6.45 -20.54 2.58
CA ASN A 3 -6.48 -19.07 2.64
C ASN A 3 -5.40 -18.50 3.57
N LEU A 4 -5.10 -19.21 4.67
CA LEU A 4 -4.07 -18.79 5.63
C LEU A 4 -2.66 -18.84 5.02
N LEU A 5 -2.36 -19.86 4.22
CA LEU A 5 -1.08 -19.99 3.51
C LEU A 5 -0.91 -18.92 2.42
N ILE A 6 -1.99 -18.57 1.71
CA ILE A 6 -1.98 -17.50 0.70
C ILE A 6 -1.76 -16.15 1.36
N THR A 7 -2.42 -15.86 2.48
CA THR A 7 -2.21 -14.63 3.25
C THR A 7 -0.78 -14.54 3.78
N LEU A 8 -0.23 -15.63 4.34
CA LEU A 8 1.14 -15.66 4.85
C LEU A 8 2.17 -15.40 3.74
N SER A 9 1.96 -16.03 2.57
CA SER A 9 2.77 -15.84 1.37
C SER A 9 2.74 -14.39 0.88
N LEU A 10 1.56 -13.78 0.86
CA LEU A 10 1.38 -12.41 0.39
C LEU A 10 1.99 -11.39 1.34
N VAL A 11 1.87 -11.60 2.66
CA VAL A 11 2.53 -10.78 3.68
C VAL A 11 4.05 -10.91 3.58
N ALA A 12 4.58 -12.12 3.37
CA ALA A 12 6.02 -12.33 3.15
C ALA A 12 6.53 -11.66 1.87
N ALA A 13 5.73 -11.65 0.80
CA ALA A 13 6.06 -10.94 -0.44
C ALA A 13 6.09 -9.42 -0.24
N ILE A 14 5.11 -8.85 0.49
CA ILE A 14 5.08 -7.42 0.84
C ILE A 14 6.28 -7.05 1.72
N ALA A 15 6.63 -7.90 2.69
CA ALA A 15 7.80 -7.69 3.56
C ALA A 15 9.13 -7.72 2.77
N ASN A 16 9.29 -8.66 1.82
CA ASN A 16 10.47 -8.71 0.96
C ASN A 16 10.54 -7.53 -0.01
N PHE A 17 9.40 -7.10 -0.57
CA PHE A 17 9.34 -5.91 -1.42
C PHE A 17 9.70 -4.65 -0.62
N SER A 18 9.24 -4.57 0.63
CA SER A 18 9.58 -3.52 1.57
C SER A 18 11.08 -3.49 1.87
N PHE A 19 11.71 -4.64 2.06
CA PHE A 19 13.14 -4.74 2.33
C PHE A 19 14.00 -4.43 1.10
N ALA A 20 13.56 -4.84 -0.10
CA ALA A 20 14.26 -4.54 -1.36
C ALA A 20 14.15 -3.07 -1.79
N ALA A 21 13.07 -2.39 -1.39
CA ALA A 21 12.85 -0.97 -1.65
C ALA A 21 13.45 -0.04 -0.57
N ASP A 22 14.40 -0.54 0.24
CA ASP A 22 15.14 0.22 1.25
C ASP A 22 16.05 1.28 0.60
N SER A 23 15.41 2.36 0.13
CA SER A 23 16.06 3.55 -0.39
C SER A 23 16.04 4.59 0.73
N LYS A 24 17.21 5.12 1.11
CA LYS A 24 17.40 6.22 2.10
C LYS A 24 16.83 7.57 1.65
N ASN A 25 15.71 7.55 0.95
CA ASN A 25 15.05 8.71 0.41
C ASN A 25 13.67 8.74 1.06
N ASP A 26 13.42 9.72 1.93
CA ASP A 26 12.20 9.82 2.76
C ASP A 26 10.91 9.68 1.93
N MET A 27 10.97 10.09 0.67
CA MET A 27 9.90 9.95 -0.32
C MET A 27 9.57 8.50 -0.70
N VAL A 28 10.60 7.66 -0.84
CA VAL A 28 10.45 6.25 -1.17
C VAL A 28 9.92 5.50 0.04
N GLU A 29 10.33 5.89 1.23
CA GLU A 29 9.83 5.33 2.49
C GLU A 29 8.35 5.67 2.73
N GLU A 30 7.93 6.90 2.48
CA GLU A 30 6.52 7.32 2.60
C GLU A 30 5.63 6.62 1.56
N ALA A 31 6.08 6.54 0.30
CA ALA A 31 5.37 5.81 -0.76
C ALA A 31 5.26 4.31 -0.45
N LYS A 32 6.32 3.72 0.10
CA LYS A 32 6.36 2.32 0.55
C LYS A 32 5.40 2.08 1.70
N SER A 33 5.41 2.91 2.74
CA SER A 33 4.49 2.78 3.89
C SER A 33 3.04 2.82 3.42
N LYS A 34 2.69 3.78 2.56
CA LYS A 34 1.33 3.88 2.00
C LYS A 34 0.97 2.68 1.11
N ALA A 35 1.90 2.15 0.32
CA ALA A 35 1.66 0.94 -0.49
C ALA A 35 1.45 -0.32 0.38
N ILE A 36 2.18 -0.46 1.48
CA ILE A 36 2.00 -1.53 2.46
C ILE A 36 0.62 -1.42 3.12
N ASP A 37 0.23 -0.23 3.55
CA ASP A 37 -1.08 0.00 4.18
C ASP A 37 -2.25 -0.33 3.23
N ILE A 38 -2.14 0.03 1.95
CA ILE A 38 -3.10 -0.34 0.91
C ILE A 38 -3.15 -1.86 0.73
N GLY A 39 -1.98 -2.51 0.66
CA GLY A 39 -1.87 -3.96 0.53
C GLY A 39 -2.49 -4.71 1.72
N ILE A 40 -2.22 -4.27 2.95
CA ILE A 40 -2.80 -4.84 4.17
C ILE A 40 -4.31 -4.62 4.22
N SER A 41 -4.78 -3.42 3.86
CA SER A 41 -6.21 -3.11 3.80
C SER A 41 -6.94 -4.01 2.79
N ALA A 42 -6.34 -4.25 1.63
CA ALA A 42 -6.90 -5.15 0.62
C ALA A 42 -6.97 -6.61 1.11
N ILE A 43 -5.92 -7.09 1.79
CA ILE A 43 -5.87 -8.42 2.40
C ILE A 43 -6.93 -8.55 3.50
N SER A 44 -7.09 -7.52 4.34
CA SER A 44 -8.08 -7.49 5.41
C SER A 44 -9.51 -7.47 4.86
N GLY A 45 -9.76 -6.69 3.80
CA GLY A 45 -11.00 -6.72 3.04
C GLY A 45 -11.31 -8.12 2.49
N LEU A 46 -10.31 -8.78 1.92
CA LEU A 46 -10.47 -10.14 1.39
C LEU A 46 -10.78 -11.16 2.50
N LEU A 47 -10.13 -11.05 3.65
CA LEU A 47 -10.35 -11.93 4.81
C LEU A 47 -11.70 -11.70 5.50
N SER A 48 -12.21 -10.46 5.48
CA SER A 48 -13.53 -10.11 6.03
C SER A 48 -14.69 -10.51 5.10
N GLY A 49 -14.40 -11.05 3.91
CA GLY A 49 -15.41 -11.49 2.95
C GLY A 49 -16.01 -10.35 2.12
N LYS A 50 -15.37 -9.17 2.07
CA LYS A 50 -15.75 -8.12 1.12
C LYS A 50 -15.61 -8.64 -0.32
N LYS A 51 -16.41 -8.09 -1.22
CA LYS A 51 -16.28 -8.39 -2.65
C LYS A 51 -14.95 -7.85 -3.16
N THR A 52 -14.30 -8.62 -4.03
CA THR A 52 -13.05 -8.22 -4.67
C THR A 52 -13.16 -6.87 -5.38
N ASP A 53 -14.30 -6.58 -6.02
CA ASP A 53 -14.51 -5.30 -6.71
C ASP A 53 -14.51 -4.10 -5.75
N ASP A 54 -15.10 -4.25 -4.57
CA ASP A 54 -15.12 -3.22 -3.53
C ASP A 54 -13.71 -3.03 -2.94
N ILE A 55 -12.97 -4.13 -2.74
CA ILE A 55 -11.58 -4.10 -2.27
C ILE A 55 -10.67 -3.39 -3.29
N ILE A 56 -10.82 -3.70 -4.58
CA ILE A 56 -10.05 -3.06 -5.66
C ILE A 56 -10.37 -1.58 -5.73
N LYS A 57 -11.64 -1.20 -5.56
CA LYS A 57 -12.07 0.20 -5.54
C LYS A 57 -11.45 0.95 -4.36
N GLU A 58 -11.57 0.41 -3.15
CA GLU A 58 -10.96 1.00 -1.94
C GLU A 58 -9.44 1.15 -2.08
N ALA A 59 -8.75 0.12 -2.57
CA ALA A 59 -7.31 0.17 -2.78
C ALA A 59 -6.89 1.20 -3.84
N LYS A 60 -7.69 1.38 -4.90
CA LYS A 60 -7.45 2.41 -5.93
C LYS A 60 -7.68 3.81 -5.38
N ASP A 61 -8.76 4.02 -4.63
CA ASP A 61 -9.08 5.33 -4.05
C ASP A 61 -7.96 5.76 -3.07
N GLN A 62 -7.51 4.84 -2.21
CA GLN A 62 -6.37 5.08 -1.31
C GLN A 62 -5.06 5.35 -2.06
N ALA A 63 -4.80 4.66 -3.18
CA ALA A 63 -3.61 4.90 -4.00
C ALA A 63 -3.64 6.29 -4.67
N ILE A 64 -4.80 6.74 -5.13
CA ILE A 64 -4.98 8.06 -5.75
C ILE A 64 -4.80 9.16 -4.70
N GLU A 65 -5.42 9.02 -3.53
CA GLU A 65 -5.29 9.96 -2.41
C GLU A 65 -3.83 10.06 -1.94
N SER A 66 -3.18 8.91 -1.77
CA SER A 66 -1.76 8.81 -1.44
C SER A 66 -0.85 9.54 -2.46
N ALA A 67 -1.14 9.38 -3.76
CA ALA A 67 -0.42 10.05 -4.83
C ALA A 67 -0.67 11.57 -4.85
N GLN A 68 -1.91 12.01 -4.62
CA GLN A 68 -2.26 13.43 -4.52
C GLN A 68 -1.58 14.09 -3.32
N ASP A 69 -1.59 13.46 -2.15
CA ASP A 69 -0.88 13.94 -0.96
C ASP A 69 0.62 14.12 -1.23
N THR A 70 1.24 13.12 -1.84
CA THR A 70 2.67 13.14 -2.15
C THR A 70 2.98 14.26 -3.17
N ALA A 71 2.13 14.41 -4.18
CA ALA A 71 2.27 15.48 -5.16
C ALA A 71 2.08 16.86 -4.53
N ASN A 72 1.08 17.04 -3.66
CA ASN A 72 0.81 18.30 -2.96
C ASN A 72 1.94 18.67 -2.00
N LYS A 73 2.49 17.69 -1.27
CA LYS A 73 3.64 17.87 -0.39
C LYS A 73 4.85 18.36 -1.18
N LYS A 74 5.17 17.70 -2.31
CA LYS A 74 6.20 18.18 -3.26
C LYS A 74 5.94 19.60 -3.76
N LEU A 75 4.71 19.88 -4.16
CA LEU A 75 4.33 21.18 -4.73
C LEU A 75 4.48 22.30 -3.69
N ASN A 76 4.19 22.01 -2.41
CA ASN A 76 4.39 22.93 -1.30
C ASN A 76 5.87 23.11 -0.93
N GLU A 77 6.70 22.07 -1.04
CA GLU A 77 8.15 22.17 -0.85
C GLU A 77 8.81 23.00 -1.95
N VAL A 78 8.34 22.90 -3.20
CA VAL A 78 8.85 23.69 -4.35
C VAL A 78 8.35 25.15 -4.33
N LYS A 79 7.20 25.41 -3.72
CA LYS A 79 6.64 26.77 -3.56
C LYS A 79 7.20 27.54 -2.37
N LYS A 80 7.98 26.89 -1.50
CA LYS A 80 8.67 27.50 -0.36
C LYS A 80 10.03 28.05 -0.79
#